data_AF-A0A7S3AFW8-F1
#
_entry.id   AF-A0A7S3AFW8-F1
#
_cell.length_a   1.000
_cell.length_b   1.000
_cell.length_c   1.000
_cell.angle_alpha   90.00
_cell.angle_beta   90.00
_cell.angle_gamma   90.00
#
_symmetry.space_group_name_H-M   'P 1'
#
loop_
_entity.id
_entity.type
_entity.pdbx_description
1 polymer ?
#
loop_
_entity_poly.entity_id
_entity_poly.type
_entity_poly.pdbx_seq_one_letter_code
_entity_poly.pdbx_strand_id
1 'polypeptide(L)'
;YKSIISSLAPTAQIWAGEDGPIGGGNDGTCGANSVCGTYASALWYADDLSNRAKQRFSQYQRQSFFGGAYGLVASATPHPQSALGANEAVLLRPDYWIVFLWKRIIGQQVLNASSTDP
;
A
#
# COMPACT_ATOMS: atom_id res chain seq x y z
N TYR A 1 -11.02 15.07 4.02
CA TYR A 1 -11.50 14.99 2.63
C TYR A 1 -13.02 14.86 2.52
N LYS A 2 -13.66 13.94 3.26
CA LYS A 2 -15.11 13.66 3.15
C LYS A 2 -16.01 14.90 3.25
N SER A 3 -15.86 15.73 4.28
CA SER A 3 -16.70 16.93 4.45
C SER A 3 -16.60 17.91 3.27
N ILE A 4 -15.38 18.16 2.79
CA ILE A 4 -15.11 19.06 1.66
C ILE A 4 -15.70 18.50 0.36
N ILE A 5 -15.50 17.20 0.09
CA ILE A 5 -16.02 16.57 -1.12
C ILE A 5 -17.55 16.51 -1.06
N SER A 6 -18.13 16.19 0.09
CA SER A 6 -19.59 16.24 0.30
C SER A 6 -20.18 17.63 0.03
N SER A 7 -19.46 18.71 0.34
CA SER A 7 -19.97 20.07 0.11
C SER A 7 -19.75 20.58 -1.31
N LEU A 8 -18.62 20.25 -1.93
CA LEU A 8 -18.21 20.84 -3.22
C LEU A 8 -18.47 19.94 -4.43
N ALA A 9 -18.43 18.61 -4.24
CA ALA A 9 -18.55 17.63 -5.31
C ALA A 9 -19.19 16.33 -4.78
N PRO A 10 -20.46 16.34 -4.35
CA PRO A 10 -21.09 15.23 -3.61
C PRO A 10 -21.19 13.92 -4.40
N THR A 11 -21.09 13.96 -5.72
CA THR A 11 -21.11 12.78 -6.61
C THR A 11 -19.72 12.28 -6.98
N ALA A 12 -18.66 12.99 -6.58
CA ALA A 12 -17.29 12.60 -6.89
C ALA A 12 -16.87 11.37 -6.09
N GLN A 13 -16.11 10.50 -6.76
CA GLN A 13 -15.42 9.40 -6.09
C GLN A 13 -14.16 9.91 -5.38
N ILE A 14 -13.80 9.24 -4.29
CA ILE A 14 -12.58 9.53 -3.54
C ILE A 14 -11.55 8.45 -3.87
N TRP A 15 -10.39 8.85 -4.38
CA TRP A 15 -9.31 7.93 -4.76
C TRP A 15 -8.05 8.24 -3.96
N ALA A 16 -7.36 7.21 -3.48
CA ALA A 16 -6.02 7.35 -2.93
C ALA A 16 -5.05 7.23 -4.11
N GLY A 17 -4.73 8.38 -4.70
CA GLY A 17 -4.02 8.47 -5.98
C GLY A 17 -2.53 8.10 -5.91
N GLU A 18 -1.96 8.21 -4.72
CA GLU A 18 -0.64 7.73 -4.35
C GLU A 18 -0.71 7.45 -2.84
N ASP A 19 -0.49 6.20 -2.43
CA ASP A 19 -0.53 5.82 -1.03
C ASP A 19 0.60 4.84 -0.72
N GLY A 20 1.31 5.09 0.36
CA GLY A 20 2.53 4.39 0.72
C GLY A 20 2.98 4.77 2.13
N PRO A 21 4.00 4.10 2.67
CA PRO A 21 4.50 4.40 4.01
C PRO A 21 5.00 5.85 4.12
N ILE A 22 4.86 6.44 5.31
CA ILE A 22 5.27 7.82 5.56
C ILE A 22 6.77 8.03 5.26
N GLY A 23 7.05 9.10 4.51
CA GLY A 23 8.38 9.44 4.01
C GLY A 23 8.56 9.11 2.52
N GLY A 24 7.89 8.09 1.99
CA GLY A 24 7.89 7.84 0.53
C GLY A 24 9.29 7.77 -0.09
N GLY A 25 10.31 7.27 0.63
CA GLY A 25 11.68 7.29 0.12
C GLY A 25 12.71 6.79 1.12
N ASN A 26 13.91 7.36 1.06
CA ASN A 26 15.03 7.03 1.94
C ASN A 26 14.95 7.72 3.32
N ASP A 27 13.80 8.29 3.68
CA ASP A 27 13.52 8.98 4.93
C ASP A 27 12.25 8.40 5.62
N GLY A 28 11.99 8.84 6.86
CA GLY A 28 10.87 8.36 7.66
C GLY A 28 10.94 6.86 7.96
N THR A 29 9.81 6.15 7.79
CA THR A 29 9.71 4.69 8.02
C THR A 29 10.52 3.86 7.02
N CYS A 30 10.94 4.49 5.92
CA CYS A 30 11.65 3.87 4.82
C CYS A 30 13.17 4.19 4.76
N GLY A 31 13.73 4.80 5.83
CA GLY A 31 15.16 5.17 5.92
C GLY A 31 16.13 4.06 6.38
N ALA A 32 17.27 4.43 6.98
CA ALA A 32 18.38 3.50 7.26
C ALA A 32 18.01 2.28 8.15
N ASN A 33 17.03 2.43 9.05
CA ASN A 33 16.49 1.35 9.88
C ASN A 33 15.06 0.99 9.46
N SER A 34 14.83 0.91 8.15
CA SER A 34 13.49 0.77 7.58
C SER A 34 12.80 -0.56 7.92
N VAL A 35 11.50 -0.48 8.18
CA VAL A 35 10.59 -1.63 8.19
C VAL A 35 9.96 -1.90 6.81
N CYS A 36 10.12 -0.99 5.85
CA CYS A 36 9.56 -1.06 4.52
C CYS A 36 10.14 -2.24 3.73
N GLY A 37 9.25 -3.01 3.12
CA GLY A 37 9.63 -4.20 2.36
C GLY A 37 9.96 -5.42 3.22
N THR A 38 9.85 -5.31 4.55
CA THR A 38 9.86 -6.45 5.46
C THR A 38 8.44 -6.96 5.69
N TYR A 39 8.27 -8.04 6.47
CA TYR A 39 6.93 -8.51 6.83
C TYR A 39 6.14 -7.48 7.67
N ALA A 40 6.81 -6.61 8.42
CA ALA A 40 6.15 -5.61 9.25
C ALA A 40 5.34 -4.59 8.42
N SER A 41 5.83 -4.17 7.25
CA SER A 41 5.08 -3.26 6.38
C SER A 41 3.84 -3.89 5.76
N ALA A 42 3.78 -5.22 5.66
CA ALA A 42 2.64 -5.93 5.10
C ALA A 42 1.40 -5.81 5.99
N LEU A 43 1.59 -5.79 7.32
CA LEU A 43 0.51 -5.60 8.28
C LEU A 43 -0.11 -4.19 8.16
N TRP A 44 0.74 -3.17 8.08
CA TRP A 44 0.30 -1.80 7.83
C TRP A 44 -0.45 -1.69 6.50
N TYR A 45 0.08 -2.29 5.44
CA TYR A 45 -0.54 -2.21 4.12
C TYR A 45 -1.94 -2.85 4.08
N ALA A 46 -2.11 -4.00 4.74
CA ALA A 46 -3.41 -4.67 4.85
C ALA A 46 -4.42 -3.83 5.64
N ASP A 47 -3.99 -3.20 6.73
CA ASP A 47 -4.81 -2.30 7.54
C ASP A 47 -5.22 -1.04 6.76
N ASP A 48 -4.27 -0.41 6.05
CA ASP A 48 -4.54 0.80 5.28
C ASP A 48 -5.50 0.55 4.10
N LEU A 49 -5.33 -0.55 3.36
CA LEU A 49 -6.31 -0.99 2.35
C LEU A 49 -7.72 -1.12 2.94
N SER A 50 -7.83 -1.77 4.09
CA SER A 50 -9.10 -1.98 4.79
C SER A 50 -9.70 -0.67 5.27
N ASN A 51 -8.89 0.23 5.81
CA ASN A 51 -9.32 1.55 6.27
C ASN A 51 -9.79 2.42 5.11
N ARG A 52 -9.09 2.43 3.97
CA ARG A 52 -9.53 3.16 2.76
C ARG A 52 -10.86 2.62 2.24
N ALA A 53 -11.03 1.29 2.20
CA ALA A 53 -12.30 0.67 1.83
C ALA A 53 -13.45 1.08 2.78
N LYS A 54 -13.25 0.99 4.11
CA LYS A 54 -14.22 1.45 5.13
C LYS A 54 -14.54 2.94 4.99
N GLN A 55 -13.57 3.75 4.56
CA GLN A 55 -13.75 5.17 4.30
C GLN A 55 -14.35 5.49 2.92
N ARG A 56 -14.81 4.49 2.16
CA ARG A 56 -15.44 4.65 0.83
C ARG A 56 -14.51 5.20 -0.25
N PHE A 57 -13.21 4.96 -0.12
CA PHE A 57 -12.31 5.17 -1.25
C PHE A 57 -12.64 4.16 -2.35
N SER A 58 -12.85 4.66 -3.56
CA SER A 58 -13.17 3.83 -4.72
C SER A 58 -11.92 3.23 -5.37
N GLN A 59 -10.75 3.82 -5.12
CA GLN A 59 -9.47 3.34 -5.64
C GLN A 59 -8.33 3.52 -4.65
N TYR A 60 -7.33 2.65 -4.78
CA TYR A 60 -6.08 2.65 -4.03
C TYR A 60 -4.90 2.43 -4.97
N GLN A 61 -4.03 3.42 -5.08
CA GLN A 61 -2.82 3.34 -5.91
C GLN A 61 -1.60 3.24 -5.00
N ARG A 62 -1.11 2.01 -4.82
CA ARG A 62 0.06 1.73 -3.98
C ARG A 62 1.33 2.28 -4.62
N GLN A 63 1.95 3.23 -3.93
CA GLN A 63 3.31 3.67 -4.19
C GLN A 63 4.27 2.69 -3.49
N SER A 64 5.07 1.92 -4.23
CA SER A 64 5.11 1.75 -5.68
C SER A 64 5.04 0.26 -6.03
N PHE A 65 4.76 -0.05 -7.29
CA PHE A 65 4.92 -1.42 -7.77
C PHE A 65 6.41 -1.81 -7.86
N PHE A 66 7.22 -0.96 -8.48
CA PHE A 66 8.68 -1.00 -8.49
C PHE A 66 9.22 0.37 -8.06
N GLY A 67 10.31 0.40 -7.29
CA GLY A 67 10.90 1.65 -6.83
C GLY A 67 10.84 1.85 -5.31
N GLY A 68 11.91 2.33 -4.69
CA GLY A 68 11.97 2.65 -3.28
C GLY A 68 12.09 1.43 -2.37
N ALA A 69 12.42 1.68 -1.11
CA ALA A 69 12.43 0.66 -0.06
C ALA A 69 11.02 0.11 0.24
N TYR A 70 9.96 0.80 -0.22
CA TYR A 70 8.56 0.41 -0.04
C TYR A 70 7.95 -0.27 -1.28
N GLY A 71 8.71 -0.44 -2.37
CA GLY A 71 8.21 -1.07 -3.58
C GLY A 71 7.73 -2.49 -3.32
N LEU A 72 6.59 -2.88 -3.91
CA LEU A 72 6.06 -4.24 -3.79
C LEU A 72 7.03 -5.28 -4.36
N VAL A 73 7.86 -4.86 -5.30
CA VAL A 73 8.82 -5.71 -6.01
C VAL A 73 10.22 -5.09 -5.94
N ALA A 74 11.24 -5.94 -5.78
CA ALA A 74 12.64 -5.56 -5.68
C ALA A 74 13.54 -6.43 -6.57
N SER A 75 14.78 -5.99 -6.76
CA SER A 75 15.83 -6.83 -7.33
C SER A 75 16.32 -7.81 -6.28
N ALA A 76 16.55 -9.07 -6.67
CA ALA A 76 17.27 -10.01 -5.83
C ALA A 76 18.75 -9.65 -5.69
N THR A 77 19.26 -8.78 -6.58
CA THR A 77 20.62 -8.27 -6.51
C THR A 77 20.64 -6.99 -5.66
N PRO A 78 21.56 -6.86 -4.68
CA PRO A 78 21.68 -5.63 -3.91
C PRO A 78 22.19 -4.50 -4.80
N HIS A 79 21.33 -3.53 -5.12
CA HIS A 79 21.70 -2.32 -5.83
C HIS A 79 21.28 -1.06 -5.06
N PRO A 80 22.08 0.02 -5.13
CA PRO A 80 21.71 1.30 -4.54
C PRO A 80 20.52 1.95 -5.26
N GLN A 81 20.24 1.52 -6.51
CA GLN A 81 19.06 1.98 -7.23
C GLN A 81 17.84 1.14 -6.90
N SER A 82 16.77 1.86 -6.65
CA SER A 82 15.39 1.41 -6.50
C SER A 82 14.78 0.70 -7.74
N ALA A 83 15.50 0.61 -8.85
CA ALA A 83 14.97 0.14 -10.14
C ALA A 83 15.50 -1.25 -10.48
N LEU A 84 14.67 -2.06 -11.15
CA LEU A 84 15.07 -3.38 -11.66
C LEU A 84 15.91 -3.26 -12.93
N GLY A 85 17.04 -3.96 -12.97
CA GLY A 85 17.74 -4.23 -14.23
C GLY A 85 16.91 -5.16 -15.13
N ALA A 86 17.04 -5.00 -16.45
CA ALA A 86 16.24 -5.76 -17.43
C ALA A 86 16.44 -7.30 -17.35
N ASN A 87 17.58 -7.74 -16.80
CA ASN A 87 17.95 -9.15 -16.68
C ASN A 87 18.05 -9.61 -15.22
N GLU A 88 17.60 -8.79 -14.27
CA GLU A 88 17.69 -9.12 -12.85
C GLU A 88 16.54 -10.02 -12.40
N ALA A 89 16.85 -10.94 -11.48
CA ALA A 89 15.82 -11.74 -10.85
C ALA A 89 14.91 -10.86 -9.99
N VAL A 90 13.61 -11.11 -10.13
CA VAL A 90 12.56 -10.38 -9.43
C VAL A 90 12.31 -10.99 -8.06
N LEU A 91 12.34 -10.16 -7.02
CA LEU A 91 11.95 -10.51 -5.66
C LEU A 91 10.62 -9.86 -5.30
N LEU A 92 9.61 -10.67 -5.01
CA LEU A 92 8.32 -10.20 -4.50
C LEU A 92 8.42 -9.96 -2.99
N ARG A 93 8.21 -8.72 -2.54
CA ARG A 93 8.25 -8.38 -1.11
C ARG A 93 6.97 -8.86 -0.40
N PRO A 94 6.97 -9.00 0.94
CA PRO A 94 5.79 -9.43 1.69
C PRO A 94 4.50 -8.65 1.35
N ASP A 95 4.58 -7.33 1.21
CA ASP A 95 3.46 -6.47 0.82
C ASP A 95 2.81 -6.86 -0.52
N TYR A 96 3.58 -7.39 -1.49
CA TYR A 96 3.02 -7.85 -2.77
C TYR A 96 1.97 -8.92 -2.55
N TRP A 97 2.23 -9.84 -1.61
CA TRP A 97 1.32 -10.94 -1.33
C TRP A 97 0.01 -10.47 -0.69
N ILE A 98 0.02 -9.34 0.03
CA ILE A 98 -1.20 -8.71 0.55
C ILE A 98 -2.12 -8.31 -0.60
N VAL A 99 -1.63 -7.54 -1.58
CA VAL A 99 -2.47 -7.12 -2.71
C VAL A 99 -2.82 -8.28 -3.63
N PHE A 100 -1.92 -9.26 -3.79
CA PHE A 100 -2.17 -10.48 -4.56
C PHE A 100 -3.36 -11.27 -4.01
N LEU A 101 -3.40 -11.46 -2.68
CA LEU A 101 -4.49 -12.14 -1.99
C LEU A 101 -5.74 -11.26 -1.98
N TRP A 102 -5.62 -9.98 -1.66
CA TRP A 102 -6.73 -9.02 -1.64
C TRP A 102 -7.54 -9.08 -2.93
N LYS A 103 -6.86 -9.03 -4.09
CA LYS A 103 -7.49 -9.08 -5.42
C LYS A 103 -8.23 -10.38 -5.71
N ARG A 104 -7.97 -11.46 -4.97
CA ARG A 104 -8.57 -12.78 -5.17
C ARG A 104 -9.66 -13.11 -4.17
N ILE A 105 -9.55 -12.62 -2.93
CA ILE A 105 -10.42 -13.06 -1.83
C ILE A 105 -11.31 -11.95 -1.27
N ILE A 106 -10.98 -10.68 -1.51
CA ILE A 106 -11.76 -9.55 -0.99
C ILE A 106 -12.72 -9.04 -2.08
N GLY A 107 -14.00 -9.05 -1.76
CA GLY A 107 -15.07 -8.57 -2.64
C GLY A 107 -15.21 -7.04 -2.65
N GLN A 108 -16.11 -6.54 -3.50
CA GLN A 108 -16.36 -5.09 -3.65
C GLN A 108 -17.34 -4.53 -2.61
N GLN A 109 -18.18 -5.38 -2.02
CA GLN A 109 -19.13 -4.97 -0.99
C GLN A 109 -18.41 -4.84 0.35
N VAL A 110 -18.32 -3.61 0.86
CA VAL A 110 -17.65 -3.32 2.12
C VAL A 110 -18.63 -3.54 3.29
N LEU A 111 -18.28 -4.47 4.17
CA LEU A 111 -19.02 -4.75 5.40
C LEU A 111 -18.28 -4.15 6.61
N ASN A 112 -18.92 -4.16 7.78
CA ASN A 112 -18.30 -3.73 9.04
C ASN A 112 -18.14 -4.92 9.99
N ALA A 113 -16.99 -5.00 10.65
CA ALA A 113 -16.70 -5.98 11.68
C ALA A 113 -16.07 -5.27 12.88
N SER A 114 -16.38 -5.75 14.09
CA SER A 114 -15.83 -5.27 15.35
C SER A 114 -15.60 -6.47 16.27
N SER A 115 -14.55 -6.41 17.07
CA SER A 115 -14.33 -7.36 18.15
C SER A 115 -14.54 -6.67 19.50
N THR A 116 -15.12 -7.39 20.45
CA THR A 116 -15.16 -7.01 21.88
C THR A 116 -14.16 -7.81 22.70
N ASP A 117 -13.31 -8.63 22.06
CA ASP A 117 -12.26 -9.35 22.74
C ASP A 117 -11.24 -8.35 23.34
N PRO A 118 -10.78 -8.60 24.58
CA PRO A 118 -9.87 -7.71 25.31
C PRO A 118 -8.46 -7.65 24.73
#